data_AF-A0A2D6BJ26-F1
#
_entry.id   AF-A0A2D6BJ26-F1
#
_cell.length_a   1.000
_cell.length_b   1.000
_cell.length_c   1.000
_cell.angle_alpha   90.00
_cell.angle_beta   90.00
_cell.angle_gamma   90.00
#
_symmetry.space_group_name_H-M   'P 1'
#
loop_
_entity.id
_entity.type
_entity.pdbx_description
1 polymer ?
#
loop_
_entity_poly.entity_id
_entity_poly.type
_entity_poly.pdbx_seq_one_letter_code
_entity_poly.pdbx_strand_id
1 'polypeptide(L)'
;MAWHGFGRTILFGALAAGGWPIAALLLHPIWSPGDALALYLVAVAAVYVAGLGQSPRRALGGGLLTVALGAGVLLLSPGLATSVAGAALLVGIGRVRLFGAGRPARTLALEAGTLGAGLFLAQAVAAPAPLHVALAIWSFFLAQSLYFLAADVQPRRDPAGELDPFDLAATRAEALMTPADEGV
;
A
#
# COMPACT_ATOMS: atom_id res chain seq x y z
N MET A 1 15.76 8.84 -7.19
CA MET A 1 14.70 7.85 -7.50
C MET A 1 13.40 8.05 -6.70
N ALA A 2 13.36 8.85 -5.63
CA ALA A 2 12.14 9.17 -4.86
C ALA A 2 11.00 9.83 -5.68
N TRP A 3 11.36 10.62 -6.71
CA TRP A 3 10.40 11.33 -7.56
C TRP A 3 9.38 10.38 -8.22
N HIS A 4 9.82 9.19 -8.65
CA HIS A 4 8.94 8.22 -9.31
C HIS A 4 7.87 7.67 -8.35
N GLY A 5 8.17 7.47 -7.06
CA GLY A 5 7.19 7.00 -6.06
C GLY A 5 6.16 8.07 -5.71
N PHE A 6 6.60 9.32 -5.58
CA PHE A 6 5.75 10.48 -5.35
C PHE A 6 4.75 10.69 -6.50
N GLY A 7 5.25 10.84 -7.73
CA GLY A 7 4.41 11.07 -8.91
C GLY A 7 3.41 9.93 -9.16
N ARG A 8 3.84 8.67 -8.99
CA ARG A 8 2.94 7.51 -9.10
C ARG A 8 1.84 7.51 -8.04
N THR A 9 2.14 7.88 -6.80
CA THR A 9 1.14 7.93 -5.72
C THR A 9 0.13 9.07 -5.96
N ILE A 10 0.58 10.22 -6.46
CA ILE A 10 -0.32 11.33 -6.84
C ILE A 10 -1.22 10.93 -8.00
N LEU A 11 -0.66 10.38 -9.07
CA LEU A 11 -1.45 9.92 -10.22
C LEU A 11 -2.47 8.87 -9.79
N PHE A 12 -2.04 7.91 -8.96
CA PHE A 12 -2.93 6.91 -8.40
C PHE A 12 -4.05 7.55 -7.56
N GLY A 13 -3.72 8.51 -6.70
CA GLY A 13 -4.70 9.25 -5.89
C GLY A 13 -5.72 10.00 -6.74
N ALA A 14 -5.29 10.62 -7.84
CA ALA A 14 -6.17 11.29 -8.79
C ALA A 14 -7.09 10.29 -9.52
N LEU A 15 -6.57 9.14 -9.95
CA LEU A 15 -7.35 8.07 -10.59
C LEU A 15 -8.35 7.44 -9.62
N ALA A 16 -7.95 7.21 -8.36
CA ALA A 16 -8.85 6.70 -7.32
C ALA A 16 -9.94 7.73 -6.97
N ALA A 17 -9.60 9.02 -6.87
CA ALA A 17 -10.60 10.06 -6.66
C ALA A 17 -11.58 10.16 -7.83
N GLY A 18 -11.08 10.14 -9.07
CA GLY A 18 -11.91 10.17 -10.29
C GLY A 18 -12.70 8.89 -10.54
N GLY A 19 -12.25 7.75 -10.02
CA GLY A 19 -12.93 6.47 -10.12
C GLY A 19 -14.11 6.32 -9.16
N TRP A 20 -14.13 7.07 -8.05
CA TRP A 20 -15.19 6.98 -7.06
C TRP A 20 -16.60 7.25 -7.62
N PRO A 21 -16.87 8.33 -8.39
CA PRO A 21 -18.20 8.55 -8.95
C PRO A 21 -18.71 7.40 -9.82
N ILE A 22 -17.83 6.80 -10.61
CA ILE A 22 -18.16 5.65 -11.47
C ILE A 22 -18.48 4.42 -10.61
N ALA A 23 -17.64 4.15 -9.60
CA ALA A 23 -17.88 3.05 -8.67
C ALA A 23 -19.17 3.24 -7.89
N ALA A 24 -19.47 4.44 -7.40
CA ALA A 24 -20.70 4.76 -6.69
C ALA A 24 -21.94 4.45 -7.57
N LEU A 25 -21.93 4.86 -8.85
CA LEU A 25 -23.01 4.55 -9.79
C LEU A 25 -23.23 3.04 -9.98
N LEU A 26 -22.15 2.24 -10.00
CA LEU A 26 -22.21 0.79 -10.20
C LEU A 26 -22.56 0.00 -8.94
N LEU A 27 -22.11 0.48 -7.77
CA LEU A 27 -22.22 -0.25 -6.49
C LEU A 27 -23.48 0.12 -5.71
N HIS A 28 -23.99 1.35 -5.81
CA HIS A 28 -25.18 1.79 -5.08
C HIS A 28 -26.47 0.97 -5.33
N PRO A 29 -26.69 0.31 -6.50
CA PRO A 29 -27.86 -0.55 -6.68
C PRO A 29 -27.84 -1.82 -5.81
N ILE A 30 -26.67 -2.24 -5.33
CA ILE A 30 -26.46 -3.52 -4.63
C ILE A 30 -26.14 -3.29 -3.15
N TRP A 31 -25.41 -2.22 -2.84
CA TRP A 31 -24.89 -1.93 -1.50
C TRP A 31 -25.34 -0.56 -1.00
N SER A 32 -25.40 -0.40 0.33
CA SER A 32 -25.60 0.92 0.94
C SER A 32 -24.44 1.87 0.54
N PRO A 33 -24.64 3.20 0.52
CA PRO A 33 -23.57 4.13 0.16
C PRO A 33 -22.30 3.98 1.02
N GLY A 34 -22.48 3.65 2.30
CA GLY A 34 -21.37 3.39 3.22
C GLY A 34 -20.61 2.12 2.87
N ASP A 35 -21.33 1.02 2.59
CA ASP A 35 -20.72 -0.25 2.22
C ASP A 35 -20.04 -0.19 0.84
N ALA A 36 -20.67 0.50 -0.12
CA ALA A 36 -20.10 0.75 -1.43
C ALA A 36 -18.78 1.53 -1.33
N LEU A 37 -18.74 2.58 -0.49
CA LEU A 37 -17.51 3.33 -0.23
C LEU A 37 -16.46 2.48 0.47
N ALA A 38 -16.84 1.72 1.49
CA ALA A 38 -15.92 0.86 2.21
C ALA A 38 -15.29 -0.20 1.30
N LEU A 39 -16.11 -0.87 0.46
CA LEU A 39 -15.65 -1.82 -0.54
C LEU A 39 -14.71 -1.16 -1.56
N TYR A 40 -15.07 0.03 -2.04
CA TYR A 40 -14.25 0.81 -2.95
C TYR A 40 -12.88 1.13 -2.35
N LEU A 41 -12.83 1.60 -1.11
CA LEU A 41 -11.58 1.95 -0.43
C LEU A 41 -10.69 0.73 -0.17
N VAL A 42 -11.28 -0.43 0.15
CA VAL A 42 -10.53 -1.69 0.26
C VAL A 42 -9.94 -2.09 -1.10
N ALA A 43 -10.71 -1.99 -2.18
CA ALA A 43 -10.23 -2.28 -3.53
C ALA A 43 -9.09 -1.33 -3.93
N VAL A 44 -9.25 -0.02 -3.68
CA VAL A 44 -8.21 0.99 -3.91
C VAL A 44 -6.96 0.69 -3.09
N ALA A 45 -7.09 0.34 -1.81
CA ALA A 45 -5.96 -0.05 -0.98
C ALA A 45 -5.23 -1.29 -1.53
N ALA A 46 -5.97 -2.30 -1.99
CA ALA A 46 -5.38 -3.51 -2.57
C ALA A 46 -4.62 -3.21 -3.87
N VAL A 47 -5.20 -2.43 -4.78
CA VAL A 47 -4.54 -2.03 -6.04
C VAL A 47 -3.30 -1.17 -5.73
N TYR A 48 -3.39 -0.26 -4.76
CA TYR A 48 -2.27 0.57 -4.34
C TYR A 48 -1.11 -0.29 -3.81
N VAL A 49 -1.38 -1.19 -2.86
CA VAL A 49 -0.36 -2.07 -2.26
C VAL A 49 0.24 -3.01 -3.32
N ALA A 50 -0.59 -3.56 -4.22
CA ALA A 50 -0.10 -4.35 -5.34
C ALA A 50 0.83 -3.53 -6.26
N GLY A 51 0.45 -2.29 -6.58
CA GLY A 51 1.24 -1.38 -7.40
C GLY A 51 2.59 -0.97 -6.78
N LEU A 52 2.74 -1.07 -5.45
CA LEU A 52 4.02 -0.86 -4.76
C LEU A 52 4.96 -2.08 -4.85
N GLY A 53 4.45 -3.26 -5.21
CA GLY A 53 5.26 -4.47 -5.37
C GLY A 53 6.29 -4.31 -6.48
N GLN A 54 7.55 -4.64 -6.19
CA GLN A 54 8.65 -4.57 -7.16
C GLN A 54 8.73 -5.77 -8.11
N SER A 55 8.05 -6.87 -7.77
CA SER A 55 7.96 -8.07 -8.59
C SER A 55 6.52 -8.55 -8.70
N PRO A 56 6.12 -9.24 -9.78
CA PRO A 56 4.75 -9.70 -9.98
C PRO A 56 4.22 -10.55 -8.80
N ARG A 57 5.07 -11.42 -8.23
CA ARG A 57 4.73 -12.25 -7.08
C ARG A 57 4.46 -11.41 -5.82
N ARG A 58 5.28 -10.38 -5.56
CA ARG A 58 5.08 -9.47 -4.41
C ARG A 58 3.85 -8.59 -4.61
N ALA A 59 3.62 -8.12 -5.84
CA ALA A 59 2.43 -7.34 -6.19
C ALA A 59 1.15 -8.16 -5.97
N LEU A 60 1.07 -9.38 -6.52
CA LEU A 60 -0.05 -10.29 -6.33
C LEU A 60 -0.24 -10.66 -4.85
N GLY A 61 0.83 -11.08 -4.17
CA GLY A 61 0.77 -11.48 -2.76
C GLY A 61 0.35 -10.33 -1.85
N GLY A 62 0.87 -9.12 -2.08
CA GLY A 62 0.49 -7.91 -1.36
C GLY A 62 -0.98 -7.55 -1.59
N GLY A 63 -1.41 -7.51 -2.85
CA GLY A 63 -2.80 -7.21 -3.21
C GLY A 63 -3.80 -8.21 -2.63
N LEU A 64 -3.55 -9.51 -2.79
CA LEU A 64 -4.40 -10.58 -2.26
C LEU A 64 -4.49 -10.54 -0.73
N LEU A 65 -3.37 -10.31 -0.05
CA LEU A 65 -3.36 -10.15 1.40
C LEU A 65 -4.18 -8.93 1.82
N THR A 66 -4.06 -7.80 1.12
CA THR A 66 -4.87 -6.61 1.39
C THR A 66 -6.36 -6.87 1.17
N VAL A 67 -6.73 -7.63 0.14
CA VAL A 67 -8.13 -8.05 -0.08
C VAL A 67 -8.63 -8.93 1.06
N ALA A 68 -7.86 -9.94 1.47
CA ALA A 68 -8.25 -10.84 2.55
C ALA A 68 -8.42 -10.12 3.89
N LEU A 69 -7.48 -9.25 4.25
CA LEU A 69 -7.57 -8.43 5.45
C LEU A 69 -8.70 -7.39 5.35
N GLY A 70 -8.89 -6.81 4.16
CA GLY A 70 -9.97 -5.87 3.87
C GLY A 70 -11.35 -6.51 4.00
N ALA A 71 -11.52 -7.76 3.54
CA ALA A 71 -12.74 -8.53 3.78
C ALA A 71 -12.98 -8.73 5.28
N GLY A 72 -11.93 -9.03 6.06
CA GLY A 72 -12.00 -9.09 7.52
C GLY A 72 -12.43 -7.75 8.14
N VAL A 73 -11.86 -6.63 7.69
CA VAL A 73 -12.29 -5.29 8.10
C VAL A 73 -13.76 -5.08 7.80
N LEU A 74 -14.22 -5.36 6.58
CA LEU A 74 -15.61 -5.15 6.18
C LEU A 74 -16.60 -6.01 6.99
N LEU A 75 -16.25 -7.26 7.30
CA LEU A 75 -17.10 -8.18 8.06
C LEU A 75 -17.18 -7.84 9.56
N LEU A 76 -16.12 -7.26 10.13
CA LEU A 76 -16.03 -6.97 11.57
C LEU A 76 -16.28 -5.50 11.90
N SER A 77 -16.36 -4.63 10.89
CA SER A 77 -16.47 -3.19 11.08
C SER A 77 -17.88 -2.79 11.51
N PRO A 78 -18.05 -2.11 12.65
CA PRO A 78 -19.35 -1.63 13.11
C PRO A 78 -19.89 -0.42 12.30
N GLY A 79 -19.12 0.14 11.36
CA GLY A 79 -19.57 1.26 10.54
C GLY A 79 -18.52 1.84 9.58
N LEU A 80 -18.88 2.91 8.87
CA LEU A 80 -18.03 3.50 7.84
C LEU A 80 -16.69 4.01 8.38
N ALA A 81 -16.69 4.66 9.55
CA ALA A 81 -15.48 5.24 10.13
C ALA A 81 -14.41 4.17 10.41
N THR A 82 -14.82 3.02 10.97
CA THR A 82 -13.92 1.89 11.22
C THR A 82 -13.45 1.22 9.93
N SER A 83 -14.29 1.17 8.89
CA SER A 83 -13.89 0.67 7.57
C SER A 83 -12.87 1.58 6.87
N VAL A 84 -13.06 2.90 6.95
CA VAL A 84 -12.11 3.91 6.42
C VAL A 84 -10.77 3.82 7.15
N ALA A 85 -10.80 3.77 8.49
CA ALA A 85 -9.60 3.61 9.29
C ALA A 85 -8.88 2.28 8.96
N GLY A 86 -9.64 1.18 8.81
CA GLY A 86 -9.11 -0.11 8.41
C GLY A 86 -8.45 -0.06 7.03
N ALA A 87 -9.08 0.55 6.03
CA ALA A 87 -8.50 0.71 4.69
C ALA A 87 -7.22 1.55 4.71
N ALA A 88 -7.17 2.63 5.50
CA ALA A 88 -5.96 3.43 5.70
C ALA A 88 -4.84 2.62 6.37
N LEU A 89 -5.17 1.82 7.39
CA LEU A 89 -4.21 0.92 8.04
C LEU A 89 -3.67 -0.13 7.06
N LEU A 90 -4.49 -0.68 6.17
CA LEU A 90 -4.05 -1.62 5.14
C LEU A 90 -2.99 -1.00 4.22
N VAL A 91 -3.19 0.25 3.81
CA VAL A 91 -2.21 1.02 3.03
C VAL A 91 -0.89 1.14 3.80
N GLY A 92 -0.97 1.55 5.07
CA GLY A 92 0.23 1.75 5.88
C GLY A 92 0.99 0.45 6.21
N ILE A 93 0.28 -0.62 6.56
CA ILE A 93 0.88 -1.95 6.77
C ILE A 93 1.55 -2.43 5.48
N GLY A 94 0.86 -2.33 4.35
CA GLY A 94 1.42 -2.69 3.04
C GLY A 94 2.72 -1.94 2.76
N ARG A 95 2.76 -0.64 3.03
CA ARG A 95 3.97 0.18 2.82
C ARG A 95 5.10 -0.16 3.78
N VAL A 96 4.83 -0.29 5.08
CA VAL A 96 5.84 -0.65 6.09
C VAL A 96 6.47 -2.01 5.76
N ARG A 97 5.68 -3.00 5.32
CA ARG A 97 6.22 -4.31 4.95
C ARG A 97 7.15 -4.26 3.73
N LEU A 98 6.86 -3.38 2.77
CA LEU A 98 7.65 -3.25 1.55
C LEU A 98 8.94 -2.42 1.74
N PHE A 99 8.90 -1.39 2.59
CA PHE A 99 9.99 -0.41 2.70
C PHE A 99 10.68 -0.34 4.07
N GLY A 100 10.17 -1.01 5.11
CA GLY A 100 10.65 -0.90 6.50
C GLY A 100 11.96 -1.63 6.83
N ALA A 101 12.76 -2.02 5.85
CA ALA A 101 14.02 -2.75 6.10
C ALA A 101 15.12 -1.80 6.62
N GLY A 102 15.60 -2.03 7.83
CA GLY A 102 16.80 -1.38 8.40
C GLY A 102 16.55 -0.23 9.39
N ARG A 103 15.41 0.47 9.31
CA ARG A 103 15.04 1.54 10.27
C ARG A 103 13.53 1.50 10.62
N PRO A 104 13.09 0.50 11.41
CA PRO A 104 11.66 0.27 11.65
C PRO A 104 11.01 1.45 12.40
N ALA A 105 11.67 2.02 13.42
CA ALA A 105 11.12 3.13 14.20
C ALA A 105 10.86 4.39 13.35
N ARG A 106 11.83 4.79 12.52
CA ARG A 106 11.66 5.94 11.60
C ARG A 106 10.56 5.68 10.58
N THR A 107 10.52 4.47 10.02
CA THR A 107 9.50 4.09 9.04
C THR A 107 8.10 4.15 9.65
N LEU A 108 7.94 3.60 10.85
CA LEU A 108 6.68 3.64 11.59
C LEU A 108 6.27 5.07 11.96
N ALA A 109 7.22 5.92 12.38
CA ALA A 109 6.93 7.32 12.71
C ALA A 109 6.47 8.12 11.47
N LEU A 110 7.14 7.95 10.33
CA LEU A 110 6.74 8.59 9.08
C LEU A 110 5.40 8.07 8.57
N GLU A 111 5.16 6.76 8.68
CA GLU A 111 3.89 6.17 8.29
C GLU A 111 2.76 6.65 9.20
N ALA A 112 2.94 6.63 10.53
CA ALA A 112 1.94 7.14 11.47
C ALA A 112 1.64 8.62 11.22
N GLY A 113 2.69 9.43 10.96
CA GLY A 113 2.54 10.84 10.62
C GLY A 113 1.77 11.08 9.32
N THR A 114 2.12 10.37 8.25
CA THR A 114 1.47 10.54 6.93
C THR A 114 0.07 9.95 6.89
N LEU A 115 -0.17 8.82 7.56
CA LEU A 115 -1.48 8.21 7.73
C LEU A 115 -2.40 9.11 8.57
N GLY A 116 -1.90 9.61 9.70
CA GLY A 116 -2.62 10.58 10.53
C GLY A 116 -2.96 11.86 9.77
N ALA A 117 -1.98 12.45 9.07
CA ALA A 117 -2.20 13.64 8.25
C ALA A 117 -3.20 13.38 7.11
N GLY A 118 -3.11 12.22 6.45
CA GLY A 118 -4.03 11.85 5.37
C GLY A 118 -5.46 11.69 5.85
N LEU A 119 -5.67 10.99 6.97
CA LEU A 119 -6.99 10.85 7.59
C LEU A 119 -7.53 12.20 8.07
N PHE A 120 -6.69 13.04 8.67
CA PHE A 120 -7.07 14.37 9.10
C PHE A 120 -7.53 15.25 7.92
N LEU A 121 -6.75 15.30 6.84
CA LEU A 121 -7.12 16.07 5.64
C LEU A 121 -8.39 15.52 4.98
N ALA A 122 -8.51 14.19 4.86
CA ALA A 122 -9.71 13.55 4.33
C ALA A 122 -10.96 13.92 5.16
N GLN A 123 -10.85 13.89 6.49
CA GLN A 123 -11.93 14.28 7.40
C GLN A 123 -12.28 15.76 7.28
N ALA A 124 -11.29 16.64 7.11
CA ALA A 124 -11.51 18.09 6.99
C ALA A 124 -12.30 18.49 5.74
N VAL A 125 -12.26 17.68 4.68
CA VAL A 125 -13.00 17.92 3.44
C VAL A 125 -14.22 17.00 3.25
N ALA A 126 -14.43 16.05 4.16
CA ALA A 126 -15.51 15.06 4.06
C ALA A 126 -16.90 15.70 4.22
N ALA A 127 -17.79 15.39 3.28
CA ALA A 127 -19.20 15.79 3.32
C ALA A 127 -20.03 14.74 2.54
N PRO A 128 -21.37 14.69 2.72
CA PRO A 128 -22.25 13.69 2.10
C PRO A 128 -22.50 13.94 0.60
N ALA A 129 -21.51 14.45 -0.13
CA ALA A 129 -21.56 14.69 -1.56
C ALA A 129 -20.43 13.92 -2.27
N PRO A 130 -20.68 13.34 -3.47
CA PRO A 130 -19.69 12.52 -4.17
C PRO A 130 -18.35 13.24 -4.42
N LEU A 131 -18.41 14.54 -4.73
CA LEU A 131 -17.22 15.38 -4.92
C LEU A 131 -16.37 15.46 -3.65
N HIS A 132 -16.98 15.59 -2.48
CA HIS A 132 -16.26 15.66 -1.21
C HIS A 132 -15.60 14.32 -0.85
N VAL A 133 -16.22 13.19 -1.21
CA VAL A 133 -15.59 11.87 -1.07
C VAL A 133 -14.38 11.74 -2.00
N ALA A 134 -14.51 12.18 -3.25
CA ALA A 134 -13.38 12.20 -4.19
C ALA A 134 -12.24 13.10 -3.67
N LEU A 135 -12.56 14.29 -3.15
CA LEU A 135 -11.58 15.18 -2.53
C LEU A 135 -10.94 14.56 -1.28
N ALA A 136 -11.69 13.81 -0.47
CA ALA A 136 -11.17 13.12 0.70
C ALA A 136 -10.18 12.02 0.30
N ILE A 137 -10.51 11.21 -0.72
CA ILE A 137 -9.62 10.19 -1.29
C ILE A 137 -8.35 10.85 -1.83
N TRP A 138 -8.50 11.93 -2.63
CA TRP A 138 -7.38 12.64 -3.20
C TRP A 138 -6.46 13.23 -2.13
N SER A 139 -7.03 13.91 -1.13
CA SER A 139 -6.30 14.53 -0.01
C SER A 139 -5.56 13.49 0.84
N PHE A 140 -6.18 12.32 1.05
CA PHE A 140 -5.52 11.20 1.70
C PHE A 140 -4.27 10.78 0.91
N PHE A 141 -4.41 10.47 -0.38
CA PHE A 141 -3.27 10.05 -1.20
C PHE A 141 -2.22 11.13 -1.41
N LEU A 142 -2.62 12.41 -1.39
CA LEU A 142 -1.70 13.53 -1.40
C LEU A 142 -0.80 13.51 -0.16
N ALA A 143 -1.36 13.35 1.04
CA ALA A 143 -0.56 13.18 2.26
C ALA A 143 0.31 11.92 2.22
N GLN A 144 -0.22 10.81 1.71
CA GLN A 144 0.53 9.57 1.54
C GLN A 144 1.72 9.72 0.58
N SER A 145 1.62 10.59 -0.43
CA SER A 145 2.73 10.84 -1.36
C SER A 145 3.94 11.47 -0.67
N LEU A 146 3.72 12.26 0.40
CA LEU A 146 4.78 12.91 1.17
C LEU A 146 5.71 11.91 1.87
N TYR A 147 5.23 10.68 2.13
CA TYR A 147 6.07 9.59 2.63
C TYR A 147 7.30 9.39 1.74
N PHE A 148 7.13 9.40 0.41
CA PHE A 148 8.22 9.17 -0.53
C PHE A 148 9.24 10.32 -0.58
N LEU A 149 8.82 11.54 -0.22
CA LEU A 149 9.73 12.68 -0.08
C LEU A 149 10.51 12.60 1.24
N ALA A 150 9.83 12.26 2.34
CA ALA A 150 10.43 12.28 3.67
C ALA A 150 11.30 11.06 3.99
N ALA A 151 10.93 9.88 3.49
CA ALA A 151 11.57 8.64 3.91
C ALA A 151 12.90 8.35 3.18
N ASP A 152 13.32 9.15 2.19
CA ASP A 152 14.49 8.91 1.33
C ASP A 152 14.53 7.44 0.86
N VAL A 153 13.37 6.97 0.40
CA VAL A 153 13.13 5.56 0.17
C VAL A 153 13.87 5.14 -1.09
N GLN A 154 15.02 4.51 -0.91
CA GLN A 154 15.56 3.69 -1.98
C GLN A 154 14.72 2.40 -2.05
N PRO A 155 14.19 2.03 -3.23
CA PRO A 155 13.54 0.75 -3.39
C PRO A 155 14.49 -0.34 -2.90
N ARG A 156 14.03 -1.24 -2.02
CA ARG A 156 14.81 -2.42 -1.64
C ARG A 156 15.22 -3.11 -2.94
N ARG A 157 16.51 -3.13 -3.31
CA ARG A 157 16.95 -3.96 -4.44
C ARG A 157 16.61 -5.39 -4.07
N ASP A 158 15.85 -6.08 -4.92
CA ASP A 158 15.56 -7.48 -4.72
C ASP A 158 16.86 -8.24 -5.03
N PRO A 159 17.56 -8.85 -4.06
CA PRO A 159 18.75 -9.64 -4.37
C PRO A 159 18.40 -10.81 -5.30
N ALA A 160 17.14 -11.26 -5.28
CA ALA A 160 16.61 -12.29 -6.18
C ALA A 160 16.38 -11.82 -7.63
N GLY A 161 16.50 -10.51 -7.91
CA GLY A 161 16.48 -9.99 -9.28
C GLY A 161 17.87 -9.84 -9.90
N GLU A 162 18.93 -9.88 -9.08
CA GLU A 162 20.33 -9.72 -9.51
C GLU A 162 21.10 -11.04 -9.61
N LEU A 163 20.62 -12.10 -8.96
CA LEU A 163 21.16 -13.46 -9.09
C LEU A 163 20.05 -14.38 -9.57
N ASP A 164 20.29 -15.05 -10.70
CA ASP A 164 19.45 -16.15 -11.15
C ASP A 164 19.30 -17.15 -9.98
N PRO A 165 18.10 -17.66 -9.65
CA PRO A 165 17.97 -18.78 -8.72
C PRO A 165 18.91 -19.95 -9.03
N PHE A 166 19.31 -20.14 -10.29
CA PHE A 166 20.36 -21.07 -10.68
C PHE A 166 21.76 -20.62 -10.25
N ASP A 167 22.11 -19.35 -10.37
CA ASP A 167 23.39 -18.81 -9.89
C ASP A 167 23.48 -18.95 -8.36
N LEU A 168 22.42 -18.64 -7.62
CA LEU A 168 22.34 -18.85 -6.17
C LEU A 168 22.50 -20.32 -5.77
N ALA A 169 21.95 -21.23 -6.56
CA ALA A 169 22.11 -22.67 -6.35
C ALA A 169 23.55 -23.11 -6.67
N ALA A 170 24.16 -22.57 -7.73
CA ALA A 170 25.53 -22.84 -8.12
C ALA A 170 26.53 -22.34 -7.06
N THR A 171 26.39 -21.12 -6.55
CA THR A 171 27.28 -20.59 -5.50
C THR A 171 27.17 -21.42 -4.21
N ARG A 172 25.97 -21.91 -3.87
CA ARG A 172 25.77 -22.81 -2.73
C ARG A 172 26.39 -24.18 -2.97
N ALA A 173 26.32 -24.70 -4.19
CA ALA A 173 26.96 -25.96 -4.55
C ALA A 173 28.49 -25.85 -4.50
N GLU A 174 29.08 -24.76 -5.02
CA GLU A 174 30.52 -24.48 -4.94
C GLU A 174 31.02 -24.33 -3.48
N ALA A 175 30.23 -23.68 -2.63
CA ALA A 175 30.54 -23.57 -1.20
C ALA A 175 30.52 -24.91 -0.46
N LEU A 176 29.76 -25.90 -0.96
CA LEU A 176 29.75 -27.27 -0.41
C LEU A 176 30.86 -28.15 -1.00
N MET A 177 31.37 -27.82 -2.18
CA MET A 177 32.42 -28.57 -2.87
C MET A 177 33.83 -28.06 -2.54
N THR A 178 33.97 -26.81 -2.12
CA THR A 178 35.23 -26.33 -1.55
C THR A 178 35.36 -26.94 -0.17
N PRO A 179 36.24 -27.94 0.06
CA PRO A 179 36.45 -28.45 1.40
C PRO A 179 36.90 -27.28 2.27
N ALA A 180 36.31 -27.15 3.46
CA ALA A 180 36.86 -26.24 4.46
C ALA A 180 38.33 -26.61 4.59
N ASP A 181 39.22 -25.70 4.20
CA ASP A 181 40.64 -25.84 4.47
C ASP A 181 40.74 -25.91 5.99
N GLU A 182 40.77 -27.14 6.51
CA GLU A 182 41.06 -27.44 7.90
C GLU A 182 42.50 -27.02 8.11
N GLY A 183 42.66 -25.76 8.51
CA GLY A 183 43.91 -25.21 8.99
C GLY A 183 44.38 -26.04 10.19
N VAL A 184 45.32 -26.94 9.92
CA VAL A 184 46.25 -27.56 10.87
C VAL A 184 47.57 -26.83 10.78
#